data_AF-A0A8S0FRD0-F1
#
_entry.id   AF-A0A8S0FRD0-F1
#
_cell.length_a   1.000
_cell.length_b   1.000
_cell.length_c   1.000
_cell.angle_alpha   90.00
_cell.angle_beta   90.00
_cell.angle_gamma   90.00
#
_symmetry.space_group_name_H-M   'P 1'
#
loop_
_entity.id
_entity.type
_entity.pdbx_description
1 polymer ?
#
loop_
_entity_poly.entity_id
_entity_poly.type
_entity_poly.pdbx_seq_one_letter_code
_entity_poly.pdbx_strand_id
1 'polypeptide(L)'
;MAGTIRAGIAGGADSSSVLPIGVSKKLARVLVDVNKARTMSQRLKLFSRLRLRDLMPVPPAVAEYSTGLRMGDTAEQMAKTYGITREQQDALAHRSHQRAAQAWSEGKLKEEVMTAFIPPYKQPLVEDNNIRGNSSLADYAKSCVRRLIVNTGR
;
A
#
# COMPACT_ATOMS: atom_id res chain seq x y z
N MET A 1 18.34 -18.87 -22.37
CA MET A 1 17.48 -19.56 -23.36
C MET A 1 16.11 -19.75 -22.75
N ALA A 2 15.10 -19.01 -23.22
CA ALA A 2 13.70 -19.23 -22.85
C ALA A 2 13.09 -20.19 -23.88
N GLY A 3 12.88 -21.44 -23.49
CA GLY A 3 12.31 -22.48 -24.36
C GLY A 3 11.68 -23.66 -23.62
N THR A 4 11.51 -23.56 -22.30
CA THR A 4 11.15 -24.67 -21.41
C THR A 4 9.70 -24.68 -20.95
N ILE A 5 8.88 -23.68 -21.31
CA ILE A 5 7.50 -23.55 -20.81
C ILE A 5 6.52 -23.63 -21.99
N ARG A 6 5.59 -24.58 -21.93
CA ARG A 6 4.52 -24.75 -22.93
C ARG A 6 3.27 -23.90 -22.63
N ALA A 7 3.00 -23.65 -21.35
CA ALA A 7 1.99 -22.71 -20.87
C ALA A 7 2.36 -22.28 -19.44
N GLY A 8 2.12 -21.01 -19.09
CA GLY A 8 2.38 -20.46 -17.76
C GLY A 8 1.26 -19.51 -17.36
N ILE A 9 0.92 -19.49 -16.07
CA ILE A 9 -0.06 -18.56 -15.49
C ILE A 9 0.71 -17.63 -14.57
N ALA A 10 0.51 -16.32 -14.75
CA ALA A 10 1.06 -15.28 -13.90
C ALA A 10 -0.08 -14.44 -13.34
N GLY A 11 0.03 -14.06 -12.07
CA GLY A 11 -0.94 -13.24 -11.37
C GLY A 11 -0.34 -12.70 -10.07
N GLY A 12 -1.10 -11.85 -9.37
CA GLY A 12 -0.70 -11.28 -8.09
C GLY A 12 -1.91 -11.15 -7.17
N ALA A 13 -1.66 -11.14 -5.86
CA ALA A 13 -2.67 -10.92 -4.83
C ALA A 13 -2.10 -9.98 -3.76
N ASP A 14 -2.90 -9.02 -3.32
CA ASP A 14 -2.57 -8.10 -2.22
C ASP A 14 -3.70 -8.12 -1.18
N SER A 15 -3.35 -8.03 0.10
CA SER A 15 -4.30 -7.88 1.20
C SER A 15 -3.81 -6.82 2.17
N SER A 16 -4.40 -5.64 2.08
CA SER A 16 -4.09 -4.50 2.94
C SER A 16 -4.85 -4.52 4.28
N SER A 17 -5.71 -5.51 4.54
CA SER A 17 -6.50 -5.62 5.77
C SER A 17 -5.73 -6.20 6.96
N VAL A 18 -4.65 -6.95 6.70
CA VAL A 18 -3.83 -7.58 7.74
C VAL A 18 -2.40 -7.07 7.59
N LEU A 19 -2.10 -5.94 8.25
CA LEU A 19 -0.75 -5.40 8.25
C LEU A 19 0.14 -6.18 9.23
N PRO A 20 1.27 -6.76 8.77
CA PRO A 20 2.17 -7.49 9.65
C PRO A 20 2.84 -6.52 10.64
N ILE A 21 2.85 -6.89 11.92
CA ILE A 21 3.62 -6.18 12.94
C ILE A 21 5.10 -6.47 12.72
N GLY A 22 5.90 -5.42 12.51
CA GLY A 22 7.32 -5.53 12.25
C GLY A 22 8.16 -5.62 13.52
N VAL A 23 9.38 -6.17 13.39
CA VAL A 23 10.43 -6.09 14.42
C VAL A 23 11.39 -4.93 14.12
N SER A 24 12.10 -4.44 15.14
CA SER A 24 13.07 -3.36 14.94
C SER A 24 14.18 -3.75 13.95
N LYS A 25 14.72 -2.79 13.18
CA LYS A 25 15.84 -3.02 12.23
C LYS A 25 17.04 -3.70 12.90
N LYS A 26 17.28 -3.36 14.17
CA LYS A 26 18.37 -3.92 14.96
C LYS A 26 18.10 -5.36 15.38
N LEU A 27 16.87 -5.69 15.78
CA LEU A 27 16.47 -7.07 16.07
C LEU A 27 16.51 -7.94 14.81
N ALA A 28 15.97 -7.47 13.69
CA ALA A 28 16.03 -8.19 12.42
C ALA A 28 17.47 -8.54 12.01
N ARG A 29 18.39 -7.57 12.11
CA ARG A 29 19.81 -7.79 11.80
C ARG A 29 20.46 -8.82 12.73
N VAL A 30 20.21 -8.71 14.05
CA VAL A 30 20.74 -9.67 15.01
C VAL A 30 20.19 -11.08 14.77
N LEU A 31 18.91 -11.22 14.43
CA LEU A 31 18.32 -12.53 14.09
C LEU A 31 18.96 -13.16 12.86
N VAL A 32 19.24 -12.36 11.82
CA VAL A 32 19.98 -12.81 10.62
C VAL A 32 21.41 -13.22 10.98
N ASP A 33 22.12 -12.41 11.78
CA ASP A 33 23.50 -12.69 12.19
C ASP A 33 23.58 -13.95 13.08
N VAL A 34 22.59 -14.17 13.95
CA VAL A 34 22.47 -15.37 14.80
C VAL A 34 22.20 -16.63 13.98
N ASN A 35 21.47 -16.52 12.86
CA ASN A 35 21.27 -17.63 11.92
C ASN A 35 22.58 -18.01 11.22
N LYS A 36 23.43 -17.01 10.91
CA LYS A 36 24.74 -17.23 10.28
C LYS A 36 25.85 -17.72 11.23
N ALA A 37 25.70 -17.50 12.55
CA ALA A 37 26.70 -17.90 13.53
C ALA A 37 26.73 -19.42 13.76
N ARG A 38 27.92 -20.03 13.63
CA ARG A 38 28.10 -21.49 13.76
C ARG A 38 28.26 -21.98 15.20
N THR A 39 28.62 -21.11 16.14
CA THR A 39 28.90 -21.49 17.54
C THR A 39 27.98 -20.78 18.53
N MET A 40 27.66 -21.47 19.63
CA MET A 40 26.73 -20.96 20.65
C MET A 40 27.27 -19.71 21.38
N SER A 41 28.58 -19.62 21.57
CA SER A 41 29.23 -18.44 22.15
C SER A 41 29.10 -17.19 21.27
N GLN A 42 29.19 -17.35 19.96
CA GLN A 42 28.97 -16.26 19.00
C GLN A 42 27.50 -15.81 19.01
N ARG A 43 26.55 -16.75 19.09
CA ARG A 43 25.12 -16.44 19.18
C ARG A 43 24.80 -15.63 20.45
N LEU A 44 25.32 -16.05 21.61
CA LEU A 44 25.07 -15.37 22.88
C LEU A 44 25.62 -13.92 22.88
N LYS A 45 26.80 -13.70 22.27
CA LYS A 45 27.40 -12.37 22.10
C LYS A 45 26.61 -11.45 21.17
N LEU A 46 25.85 -12.02 20.22
CA LEU A 46 24.98 -11.25 19.33
C LEU A 46 23.70 -10.82 20.05
N PHE A 47 23.13 -11.70 20.89
CA PHE A 47 21.99 -11.35 21.73
C PHE A 47 22.32 -10.30 22.80
N SER A 48 23.55 -10.32 23.35
CA SER A 48 23.97 -9.32 24.35
C SER A 48 24.04 -7.88 23.80
N ARG A 49 23.93 -7.69 22.48
CA ARG A 49 23.88 -6.36 21.82
C ARG A 49 22.47 -5.79 21.74
N LEU A 50 21.43 -6.59 22.02
CA LEU A 50 20.04 -6.15 22.01
C LEU A 50 19.69 -5.45 23.32
N ARG A 51 18.93 -4.36 23.23
CA ARG A 51 18.34 -3.67 24.38
C ARG A 51 16.87 -4.06 24.50
N LEU A 52 16.29 -3.93 25.69
CA LEU A 52 14.87 -4.25 25.93
C LEU A 52 13.92 -3.49 24.98
N ARG A 53 14.30 -2.26 24.56
CA ARG A 53 13.57 -1.45 23.58
C ARG A 53 13.60 -2.01 22.15
N ASP A 54 14.61 -2.80 21.81
CA ASP A 54 14.75 -3.41 20.47
C ASP A 54 13.81 -4.60 20.26
N LEU A 55 13.28 -5.17 21.36
CA LEU A 55 12.28 -6.25 21.39
C LEU A 55 10.84 -5.72 21.26
N MET A 56 10.65 -4.41 21.33
CA MET A 56 9.32 -3.83 21.17
C MET A 56 8.86 -3.94 19.70
N PRO A 57 7.60 -4.30 19.47
CA PRO A 57 7.03 -4.32 18.12
C PRO A 57 7.03 -2.91 17.53
N VAL A 58 7.46 -2.80 16.29
CA VAL A 58 7.40 -1.55 15.53
C VAL A 58 6.01 -1.49 14.88
N PRO A 59 5.24 -0.41 15.08
CA PRO A 59 3.94 -0.29 14.44
C PRO A 59 4.10 -0.35 12.92
N PRO A 60 3.14 -0.95 12.20
CA PRO A 60 3.22 -1.04 10.74
C PRO A 60 3.21 0.38 10.17
N ALA A 61 4.35 0.80 9.62
CA ALA A 61 4.47 2.06 8.91
C ALA A 61 4.34 1.77 7.41
N VAL A 62 3.39 2.42 6.73
CA VAL A 62 3.26 2.44 5.26
C VAL A 62 4.35 3.32 4.62
N ALA A 63 5.50 3.40 5.28
CA ALA A 63 6.66 4.14 4.83
C ALA A 63 7.61 3.16 4.14
N GLU A 64 8.07 3.54 2.95
CA GLU A 64 9.05 2.79 2.17
C GLU A 64 10.30 2.53 3.02
N TYR A 65 10.75 1.28 3.07
CA TYR A 65 11.82 0.86 3.98
C TYR A 65 13.14 1.62 3.76
N SER A 66 13.41 1.98 2.50
CA SER A 66 14.65 2.59 2.04
C SER A 66 14.65 4.11 2.15
N THR A 67 13.56 4.78 1.80
CA THR A 67 13.47 6.25 1.79
C THR A 67 12.87 6.82 3.08
N GLY A 68 12.12 6.02 3.83
CA GLY A 68 11.37 6.46 5.00
C GLY A 68 10.17 7.38 4.67
N LEU A 69 9.91 7.63 3.39
CA LEU A 69 8.78 8.41 2.91
C LEU A 69 7.54 7.51 2.74
N ARG A 70 6.35 8.06 2.97
CA ARG A 70 5.11 7.38 2.63
C ARG A 70 4.82 7.62 1.15
N MET A 71 4.08 6.71 0.53
CA MET A 71 3.69 6.84 -0.90
C MET A 71 3.02 8.19 -1.22
N GLY A 72 2.21 8.72 -0.30
CA GLY A 72 1.59 10.04 -0.45
C GLY A 72 2.58 11.20 -0.44
N ASP A 73 3.66 11.11 0.35
CA ASP A 73 4.70 12.15 0.40
C ASP A 73 5.46 12.22 -0.93
N THR A 74 5.74 11.06 -1.54
CA THR A 74 6.36 10.97 -2.86
C THR A 74 5.43 11.49 -3.96
N ALA A 75 4.13 11.19 -3.89
CA ALA A 75 3.15 11.72 -4.84
C ALA A 75 3.06 13.26 -4.78
N GLU A 76 3.10 13.83 -3.58
CA GLU A 76 3.11 15.29 -3.38
C GLU A 76 4.39 15.93 -3.94
N GLN A 77 5.55 15.30 -3.72
CA GLN A 77 6.81 15.78 -4.29
C GLN A 77 6.75 15.79 -5.83
N MET A 78 6.25 14.71 -6.44
CA MET A 78 6.07 14.63 -7.88
C MET A 78 5.12 15.73 -8.38
N ALA A 79 3.97 15.92 -7.72
CA ALA A 79 3.02 16.98 -8.08
C ALA A 79 3.67 18.37 -8.06
N LYS A 80 4.48 18.68 -7.04
CA LYS A 80 5.25 19.94 -6.97
C LYS A 80 6.29 20.07 -8.07
N THR A 81 7.06 19.01 -8.34
CA THR A 81 8.09 19.01 -9.39
C THR A 81 7.53 19.30 -10.78
N TYR A 82 6.33 18.76 -11.07
CA TYR A 82 5.67 18.95 -12.37
C TYR A 82 4.62 20.07 -12.38
N GLY A 83 4.49 20.83 -11.29
CA GLY A 83 3.54 21.95 -11.21
C GLY A 83 2.07 21.54 -11.32
N ILE A 84 1.72 20.34 -10.89
CA ILE A 84 0.34 19.81 -10.96
C ILE A 84 -0.49 20.47 -9.85
N THR A 85 -1.46 21.28 -10.25
CA THR A 85 -2.31 22.00 -9.30
C THR A 85 -3.27 21.06 -8.58
N ARG A 86 -3.81 21.51 -7.45
CA ARG A 86 -4.77 20.73 -6.69
C ARG A 86 -6.05 20.49 -7.48
N GLU A 87 -6.50 21.50 -8.20
CA GLU A 87 -7.70 21.45 -9.04
C GLU A 87 -7.55 20.39 -10.15
N GLN A 88 -6.34 20.25 -10.70
CA GLN A 88 -6.04 19.22 -11.69
C GLN A 88 -6.06 17.81 -11.08
N GLN A 89 -5.55 17.64 -9.85
CA GLN A 89 -5.59 16.36 -9.14
C GLN A 89 -7.03 15.96 -8.79
N ASP A 90 -7.83 16.89 -8.27
CA ASP A 90 -9.23 16.65 -7.91
C ASP A 90 -10.07 16.36 -9.15
N ALA A 91 -9.86 17.08 -10.26
CA ALA A 91 -10.53 16.83 -11.54
C ALA A 91 -10.19 15.45 -12.10
N LEU A 92 -8.93 15.01 -12.00
CA LEU A 92 -8.51 13.67 -12.40
C LEU A 92 -9.19 12.59 -11.55
N ALA A 93 -9.19 12.76 -10.23
CA ALA A 93 -9.81 11.82 -9.30
C ALA A 93 -11.31 11.67 -9.57
N HIS A 94 -12.03 12.79 -9.69
CA HIS A 94 -13.45 12.80 -9.99
C HIS A 94 -13.77 12.11 -11.32
N ARG A 95 -13.03 12.46 -12.39
CA ARG A 95 -13.18 11.82 -13.70
C ARG A 95 -12.92 10.32 -13.66
N SER A 96 -11.94 9.87 -12.86
CA SER A 96 -11.63 8.46 -12.68
C SER A 96 -12.83 7.71 -12.08
N HIS A 97 -13.42 8.23 -11.00
CA HIS A 97 -14.61 7.63 -10.38
C HIS A 97 -15.83 7.63 -11.30
N GLN A 98 -16.06 8.71 -12.05
CA GLN A 98 -17.17 8.77 -13.02
C GLN A 98 -17.01 7.72 -14.12
N ARG A 99 -15.81 7.58 -14.68
CA ARG A 99 -15.53 6.57 -15.72
C ARG A 99 -15.65 5.15 -15.18
N ALA A 100 -15.18 4.90 -13.96
CA ALA A 100 -15.32 3.59 -13.33
C ALA A 100 -16.80 3.24 -13.10
N ALA A 101 -17.61 4.20 -12.61
CA ALA A 101 -19.05 4.01 -12.44
C ALA A 101 -19.76 3.74 -13.77
N GLN A 102 -19.39 4.47 -14.83
CA GLN A 102 -19.91 4.25 -16.18
C GLN A 102 -19.51 2.89 -16.74
N ALA A 103 -18.27 2.45 -16.55
CA ALA A 103 -17.81 1.15 -17.01
C ALA A 103 -18.57 -0.02 -16.36
N TRP A 104 -18.91 0.13 -15.07
CA TRP A 104 -19.76 -0.82 -14.36
C TRP A 104 -21.20 -0.79 -14.87
N SER A 105 -21.80 0.39 -15.08
CA SER A 105 -23.18 0.50 -15.57
C SER A 105 -23.34 -0.02 -17.01
N GLU A 106 -22.34 0.18 -17.85
CA GLU A 106 -22.25 -0.35 -19.21
C GLU A 106 -21.89 -1.84 -19.26
N GLY A 107 -21.55 -2.46 -18.12
CA GLY A 107 -21.21 -3.88 -18.02
C GLY A 107 -19.85 -4.25 -18.59
N LYS A 108 -18.98 -3.28 -18.91
CA LYS A 108 -17.64 -3.51 -19.49
C LYS A 108 -16.73 -4.34 -18.59
N LEU A 109 -16.91 -4.24 -17.28
CA LEU A 109 -16.08 -4.94 -16.29
C LEU A 109 -16.61 -6.34 -15.93
N LYS A 110 -17.80 -6.73 -16.43
CA LYS A 110 -18.43 -8.01 -16.07
C LYS A 110 -17.64 -9.23 -16.57
N GLU A 111 -16.90 -9.09 -17.67
CA GLU A 111 -16.10 -10.17 -18.24
C GLU A 111 -14.71 -10.29 -17.61
N GLU A 112 -14.22 -9.22 -16.99
CA GLU A 112 -12.89 -9.18 -16.36
C GLU A 112 -12.93 -9.46 -14.85
N VAL A 113 -14.03 -9.08 -14.19
CA VAL A 113 -14.17 -9.21 -12.72
C VAL A 113 -14.96 -10.46 -12.37
N MET A 114 -14.29 -11.39 -11.68
CA MET A 114 -14.93 -12.59 -11.15
C MET A 114 -15.67 -12.28 -9.85
N THR A 115 -16.89 -12.79 -9.71
CA THR A 115 -17.65 -12.70 -8.45
C THR A 115 -16.96 -13.48 -7.34
N ALA A 116 -16.68 -12.81 -6.22
CA ALA A 116 -16.07 -13.42 -5.04
C ALA A 116 -17.13 -13.71 -3.97
N PHE A 117 -16.98 -14.82 -3.25
CA PHE A 117 -17.80 -15.15 -2.09
C PHE A 117 -16.92 -15.13 -0.84
N ILE A 118 -17.18 -14.17 0.04
CA ILE A 118 -16.43 -14.00 1.29
C ILE A 118 -17.14 -14.82 2.38
N PRO A 119 -16.42 -15.54 3.28
CA PRO A 119 -17.03 -16.19 4.43
C PRO A 119 -18.00 -15.24 5.17
N PRO A 120 -19.25 -15.63 5.46
CA PRO A 120 -19.82 -16.99 5.48
C PRO A 120 -20.45 -17.46 4.16
N TYR A 121 -20.01 -16.95 3.00
CA TYR A 121 -20.42 -17.36 1.64
C TYR A 121 -21.89 -17.15 1.29
N LYS A 122 -22.59 -16.28 2.03
CA LYS A 122 -24.02 -15.99 1.81
C LYS A 122 -24.27 -14.86 0.83
N GLN A 123 -23.32 -13.92 0.70
CA GLN A 123 -23.47 -12.73 -0.12
C GLN A 123 -22.35 -12.69 -1.16
N PRO A 124 -22.70 -12.59 -2.46
CA PRO A 124 -21.70 -12.40 -3.50
C PRO A 124 -21.17 -10.96 -3.47
N LEU A 125 -19.86 -10.79 -3.57
CA LEU A 125 -19.22 -9.53 -3.90
C LEU A 125 -18.99 -9.50 -5.41
N VAL A 126 -19.85 -8.76 -6.11
CA VAL A 126 -19.87 -8.67 -7.58
C VAL A 126 -19.17 -7.42 -8.08
N GLU A 127 -19.25 -6.31 -7.33
CA GLU A 127 -18.81 -4.99 -7.78
C GLU A 127 -17.77 -4.37 -6.83
N ASP A 128 -16.96 -3.46 -7.36
CA ASP A 128 -15.98 -2.70 -6.60
C ASP A 128 -16.65 -1.70 -5.64
N ASN A 129 -16.32 -1.80 -4.35
CA ASN A 129 -16.89 -0.93 -3.31
C ASN A 129 -16.27 0.49 -3.25
N ASN A 130 -15.16 0.73 -3.93
CA ASN A 130 -14.40 1.99 -3.85
C ASN A 130 -14.94 3.07 -4.80
N ILE A 131 -15.91 2.76 -5.65
CA ILE A 131 -16.39 3.67 -6.69
C ILE A 131 -17.49 4.57 -6.12
N ARG A 132 -17.25 5.89 -6.16
CA ARG A 132 -18.20 6.91 -5.73
C ARG A 132 -18.88 7.55 -6.94
N GLY A 133 -19.87 6.85 -7.50
CA GLY A 133 -20.58 7.30 -8.71
C GLY A 133 -21.39 8.59 -8.53
N ASN A 134 -21.78 8.92 -7.30
CA ASN A 134 -22.56 10.12 -6.96
C ASN A 134 -21.70 11.27 -6.39
N SER A 135 -20.37 11.18 -6.50
CA SER A 135 -19.49 12.23 -5.99
C SER A 135 -19.63 13.51 -6.80
N SER A 136 -19.57 14.67 -6.15
CA SER A 136 -19.48 15.98 -6.81
C SER A 136 -18.07 16.55 -6.68
N LEU A 137 -17.65 17.43 -7.60
CA LEU A 137 -16.34 18.11 -7.50
C LEU A 137 -16.17 18.86 -6.16
N ALA A 138 -17.26 19.38 -5.59
CA ALA A 138 -17.25 20.07 -4.31
C ALA A 138 -16.91 19.14 -3.12
N ASP A 139 -17.16 17.83 -3.24
CA ASP A 139 -16.84 16.86 -2.19
C ASP A 139 -15.34 16.60 -2.07
N TYR A 140 -14.61 16.70 -3.19
CA TYR A 140 -13.15 16.56 -3.23
C TYR A 140 -12.43 17.75 -2.59
N ALA A 141 -12.99 18.95 -2.73
CA ALA A 141 -12.47 20.16 -2.10
C ALA A 141 -12.52 20.10 -0.56
N LYS A 142 -13.44 19.31 0.01
CA LYS A 142 -13.60 19.11 1.47
C LYS A 142 -12.74 17.97 2.01
N SER A 143 -12.38 16.98 1.19
CA SER A 143 -11.59 15.82 1.64
C SER A 143 -10.11 16.18 1.91
N CYS A 144 -9.80 16.24 3.21
CA CYS A 144 -8.56 16.03 3.98
C CYS A 144 -7.15 15.99 3.30
N VAL A 145 -6.90 16.69 2.20
CA VAL A 145 -5.53 16.95 1.68
C VAL A 145 -5.22 18.46 1.67
N ARG A 146 -6.03 19.28 2.36
CA ARG A 146 -5.77 20.73 2.50
C ARG A 146 -4.78 21.05 3.64
N ARG A 147 -4.47 20.09 4.53
CA ARG A 147 -3.65 20.33 5.73
C ARG A 147 -2.15 20.02 5.56
N LEU A 148 -1.72 19.42 4.45
CA LEU A 148 -0.31 19.10 4.21
C LEU A 148 0.40 20.09 3.26
N ILE A 149 -0.35 20.82 2.42
CA ILE A 149 0.24 21.71 1.41
C ILE A 149 0.58 23.10 1.97
N VAL A 150 -0.09 23.55 3.04
CA VAL A 150 0.01 24.95 3.51
C VAL A 150 1.05 25.15 4.63
N ASN A 151 1.66 24.10 5.19
CA ASN A 151 2.47 24.23 6.42
C ASN A 151 3.96 23.88 6.31
N THR A 152 4.53 23.86 5.11
CA THR A 152 6.00 23.79 4.92
C THR A 152 6.55 25.02 4.22
N GLY A 153 5.92 26.17 4.46
CA GLY A 153 6.47 27.49 4.17
C GLY A 153 7.15 28.07 5.42
N ARG A 154 8.23 27.42 5.87
CA ARG A 154 9.32 27.99 6.67
C ARG A 154 10.51 27.04 6.62
#